data_AF-A0A7S1FJV6-F1
#
_entry.id   AF-A0A7S1FJV6-F1
#
_cell.length_a   1.000
_cell.length_b   1.000
_cell.length_c   1.000
_cell.angle_alpha   90.00
_cell.angle_beta   90.00
_cell.angle_gamma   90.00
#
_symmetry.space_group_name_H-M   'P 1'
#
loop_
_entity.id
_entity.type
_entity.pdbx_description
1 polymer ?
#
loop_
_entity_poly.entity_id
_entity_poly.type
_entity_poly.pdbx_seq_one_letter_code
_entity_poly.pdbx_strand_id
1 'polypeptide(L)'
;MCSVAWQLGICAVGGYDLIQSYRAACKGPAGEGVLKAVCRLQDLGLNVILVTGASGTDDAFQSVGHDPSVDRNRFLRIASQNDDRLGVVHVAEEYCCPFALSDNVDSAATWTLPLHQRDWARRVRNDLQVRFTFDASGIIEFLWPSPLARHLGQSGNESAGVPSWLPDEVRFGAEVRTDQQPDACVVVVHRGAREEHLLCVMCDDPTAGLLRSAKTRAAQVAGLGSSGLHEIDGADEALSVALKNMTGRWTSTPFMVVTVPEGRHAGVRAVGVGSNLKKRRRAANLALAVTTVAHSEASLSSIIGPESEHVRKELVDFAHSALEAQRGLT
;
A
#
# COMPACT_ATOMS: atom_id res chain seq x y z
N MET A 1 -14.22 3.98 -16.11
CA MET A 1 -12.79 3.63 -16.04
C MET A 1 -12.45 3.48 -14.57
N CYS A 2 -12.16 2.27 -14.10
CA CYS A 2 -11.83 2.03 -12.69
C CYS A 2 -10.46 2.65 -12.39
N SER A 3 -10.43 3.66 -11.52
CA SER A 3 -9.20 4.21 -10.96
C SER A 3 -8.66 3.19 -9.96
N VAL A 4 -7.69 2.40 -10.39
CA VAL A 4 -6.91 1.55 -9.49
C VAL A 4 -6.01 2.49 -8.67
N ALA A 5 -6.09 2.41 -7.34
CA ALA A 5 -5.13 3.12 -6.49
C ALA A 5 -3.79 2.42 -6.55
N TRP A 6 -2.77 3.17 -6.99
CA TRP A 6 -1.40 2.67 -7.06
C TRP A 6 -0.79 2.58 -5.66
N GLN A 7 -0.11 1.47 -5.38
CA GLN A 7 0.66 1.24 -4.16
C GLN A 7 2.04 1.90 -4.31
N LEU A 8 2.11 3.23 -4.25
CA LEU A 8 3.33 4.00 -4.50
C LEU A 8 4.46 3.76 -3.47
N GLY A 9 4.12 3.19 -2.31
CA GLY A 9 5.08 2.75 -1.30
C GLY A 9 5.74 1.39 -1.59
N ILE A 10 5.45 0.75 -2.72
CA ILE A 10 6.01 -0.54 -3.15
C ILE A 10 6.69 -0.36 -4.51
N CYS A 11 7.83 -1.01 -4.73
CA CYS A 11 8.46 -1.05 -6.06
C CYS A 11 8.91 -2.47 -6.42
N ALA A 12 8.45 -2.98 -7.56
CA ALA A 12 8.91 -4.23 -8.14
C ALA A 12 10.15 -4.01 -9.01
N VAL A 13 11.20 -4.82 -8.83
CA VAL A 13 12.49 -4.62 -9.54
C VAL A 13 13.03 -5.94 -10.09
N GLY A 14 13.56 -5.90 -11.30
CA GLY A 14 14.14 -7.07 -11.98
C GLY A 14 15.56 -7.34 -11.51
N GLY A 15 15.77 -8.49 -10.86
CA GLY A 15 17.08 -8.86 -10.34
C GLY A 15 18.12 -9.08 -11.44
N TYR A 16 17.73 -9.68 -12.58
CA TYR A 16 18.68 -9.94 -13.66
C TYR A 16 18.97 -8.68 -14.47
N ASP A 17 17.97 -7.83 -14.72
CA ASP A 17 18.16 -6.50 -15.32
C ASP A 17 19.11 -5.60 -14.48
N LEU A 18 19.01 -5.66 -13.15
CA LEU A 18 19.97 -5.01 -12.24
C LEU A 18 21.39 -5.57 -12.40
N ILE A 19 21.55 -6.90 -12.42
CA ILE A 19 22.85 -7.55 -12.61
C ILE A 19 23.48 -7.13 -13.94
N GLN A 20 22.71 -7.15 -15.03
CA GLN A 20 23.21 -6.82 -16.36
C GLN A 20 23.62 -5.35 -16.45
N SER A 21 22.78 -4.45 -15.93
CA SER A 21 23.07 -3.01 -15.90
C SER A 21 24.30 -2.69 -15.05
N TYR A 22 24.44 -3.33 -13.88
CA TYR A 22 25.60 -3.15 -13.00
C TYR A 22 26.90 -3.63 -13.64
N ARG A 23 26.88 -4.83 -14.23
CA ARG A 23 28.04 -5.42 -14.92
C ARG A 23 28.46 -4.59 -16.12
N ALA A 24 27.50 -4.04 -16.87
CA ALA A 24 27.78 -3.16 -17.99
C ALA A 24 28.48 -1.87 -17.56
N ALA A 25 28.14 -1.31 -16.40
CA ALA A 25 28.67 -0.04 -15.91
C ALA A 25 30.05 -0.17 -15.24
N CYS A 26 30.22 -1.14 -14.33
CA CYS A 26 31.40 -1.18 -13.44
C CYS A 26 32.07 -2.57 -13.31
N LYS A 27 31.57 -3.61 -14.01
CA LYS A 27 32.12 -4.98 -14.00
C LYS A 27 32.22 -5.66 -12.61
N GLY A 28 31.43 -5.21 -11.62
CA GLY A 28 31.44 -5.79 -10.27
C GLY A 28 30.68 -7.12 -10.14
N PRO A 29 30.68 -7.72 -8.92
CA PRO A 29 29.94 -8.93 -8.61
C PRO A 29 28.43 -8.77 -8.84
N ALA A 30 27.75 -9.85 -9.23
CA ALA A 30 26.32 -9.83 -9.57
C ALA A 30 25.44 -9.33 -8.42
N GLY A 31 25.64 -9.84 -7.20
CA GLY A 31 24.83 -9.48 -6.04
C GLY A 31 24.99 -8.02 -5.58
N GLU A 32 26.11 -7.37 -5.91
CA GLU A 32 26.40 -6.02 -5.40
C GLU A 32 25.47 -4.97 -6.02
N GLY A 33 25.23 -5.05 -7.33
CA GLY A 33 24.29 -4.15 -8.01
C GLY A 33 22.87 -4.29 -7.46
N VAL A 34 22.46 -5.52 -7.17
CA VAL A 34 21.14 -5.81 -6.58
C VAL A 34 21.04 -5.26 -5.18
N LEU A 35 22.04 -5.50 -4.34
CA LEU A 35 22.10 -5.00 -2.96
C LEU A 35 22.01 -3.46 -2.93
N LYS A 36 22.82 -2.77 -3.75
CA LYS A 36 22.81 -1.31 -3.85
C LYS A 36 21.45 -0.76 -4.26
N ALA A 37 20.79 -1.39 -5.24
CA ALA A 37 19.47 -0.98 -5.68
C ALA A 37 18.40 -1.17 -4.60
N VAL A 38 18.38 -2.33 -3.94
CA VAL A 38 17.42 -2.64 -2.87
C VAL A 38 17.61 -1.67 -1.70
N CYS A 39 18.83 -1.49 -1.20
CA CYS A 39 19.11 -0.57 -0.09
C CYS A 39 18.70 0.85 -0.47
N ARG A 40 19.06 1.31 -1.67
CA ARG A 40 18.72 2.66 -2.13
C ARG A 40 17.20 2.89 -2.20
N LEU A 41 16.43 1.90 -2.64
CA LEU A 41 14.96 2.00 -2.65
C LEU A 41 14.38 2.01 -1.22
N GLN A 42 14.94 1.20 -0.31
CA GLN A 42 14.51 1.17 1.08
C GLN A 42 14.84 2.46 1.83
N ASP A 43 16.00 3.06 1.57
CA ASP A 43 16.39 4.38 2.09
C ASP A 43 15.41 5.49 1.67
N LEU A 44 14.78 5.32 0.51
CA LEU A 44 13.75 6.23 0.00
C LEU A 44 12.35 5.95 0.58
N GLY A 45 12.21 4.98 1.49
CA GLY A 45 10.93 4.67 2.12
C GLY A 45 10.08 3.64 1.37
N LEU A 46 10.61 2.99 0.31
CA LEU A 46 9.87 1.99 -0.44
C LEU A 46 10.01 0.57 0.13
N ASN A 47 8.94 -0.22 0.02
CA ASN A 47 9.00 -1.67 0.15
C ASN A 47 9.42 -2.26 -1.20
N VAL A 48 10.36 -3.19 -1.20
CA VAL A 48 10.96 -3.70 -2.44
C VAL A 48 10.50 -5.12 -2.69
N ILE A 49 9.96 -5.36 -3.89
CA ILE A 49 9.72 -6.71 -4.40
C ILE A 49 10.78 -7.03 -5.44
N LEU A 50 11.77 -7.85 -5.07
CA LEU A 50 12.80 -8.32 -5.98
C LEU A 50 12.27 -9.52 -6.78
N VAL A 51 12.12 -9.33 -8.09
CA VAL A 51 11.69 -10.39 -9.00
C VAL A 51 12.91 -11.02 -9.66
N THR A 52 13.07 -12.33 -9.48
CA THR A 52 14.22 -13.09 -9.99
C THR A 52 13.74 -14.16 -10.97
N GLY A 53 14.48 -14.43 -12.05
CA GLY A 53 14.16 -15.53 -12.95
C GLY A 53 14.42 -16.92 -12.31
N ALA A 54 13.83 -17.97 -12.87
CA ALA A 54 13.97 -19.34 -12.39
C ALA A 54 15.37 -19.96 -12.61
N SER A 55 16.22 -19.34 -13.44
CA SER A 55 17.53 -19.89 -13.83
C SER A 55 18.72 -19.18 -13.16
N GLY A 56 19.34 -19.87 -12.20
CA GLY A 56 20.81 -19.95 -12.12
C GLY A 56 21.61 -18.80 -11.48
N THR A 57 20.99 -17.83 -10.82
CA THR A 57 21.71 -16.80 -10.02
C THR A 57 21.24 -16.76 -8.57
N ASP A 58 20.79 -17.91 -8.07
CA ASP A 58 20.15 -18.04 -6.76
C ASP A 58 21.05 -17.55 -5.62
N ASP A 59 22.34 -17.88 -5.67
CA ASP A 59 23.32 -17.49 -4.64
C ASP A 59 23.43 -15.97 -4.49
N ALA A 60 23.43 -15.22 -5.61
CA ALA A 60 23.55 -13.77 -5.60
C ALA A 60 22.31 -13.08 -5.03
N PHE A 61 21.13 -13.65 -5.26
CA PHE A 61 19.88 -13.10 -4.71
C PHE A 61 19.63 -13.55 -3.28
N GLN A 62 20.06 -14.76 -2.92
CA GLN A 62 19.96 -15.28 -1.57
C GLN A 62 20.89 -14.51 -0.62
N SER A 63 22.09 -14.14 -1.06
CA SER A 63 22.98 -13.30 -0.25
C SER A 63 22.37 -11.93 0.05
N VAL A 64 21.66 -11.31 -0.90
CA VAL A 64 21.00 -10.00 -0.70
C VAL A 64 19.93 -10.08 0.39
N GLY A 65 19.09 -11.13 0.37
CA GLY A 65 18.06 -11.30 1.41
C GLY A 65 18.62 -11.61 2.81
N HIS A 66 19.91 -11.95 2.91
CA HIS A 66 20.59 -12.21 4.18
C HIS A 66 21.49 -11.06 4.63
N ASP A 67 21.78 -10.09 3.76
CA ASP A 67 22.62 -8.95 4.06
C ASP A 67 22.02 -8.10 5.21
N PRO A 68 22.82 -7.72 6.21
CA PRO A 68 22.34 -6.93 7.35
C PRO A 68 21.88 -5.51 6.98
N SER A 69 22.25 -4.97 5.82
CA SER A 69 21.80 -3.64 5.40
C SER A 69 20.40 -3.65 4.79
N VAL A 70 19.83 -4.82 4.48
CA VAL A 70 18.49 -4.95 3.90
C VAL A 70 17.46 -5.07 5.03
N ASP A 71 16.48 -4.17 5.05
CA ASP A 71 15.33 -4.29 5.94
C ASP A 71 14.42 -5.41 5.44
N ARG A 72 14.51 -6.58 6.10
CA ARG A 72 13.76 -7.78 5.74
C ARG A 72 12.24 -7.61 5.88
N ASN A 73 11.76 -6.68 6.70
CA ASN A 73 10.32 -6.42 6.82
C ASN A 73 9.77 -5.63 5.64
N ARG A 74 10.66 -5.02 4.84
CA ARG A 74 10.35 -4.19 3.68
C ARG A 74 10.92 -4.78 2.39
N PHE A 75 11.19 -6.09 2.40
CA PHE A 75 11.80 -6.81 1.29
C PHE A 75 11.05 -8.13 1.05
N LEU A 76 10.62 -8.34 -0.19
CA LEU A 76 10.03 -9.59 -0.65
C LEU A 76 10.79 -10.06 -1.89
N ARG A 77 11.14 -11.35 -1.94
CA ARG A 77 11.70 -11.98 -3.14
C ARG A 77 10.67 -12.89 -3.80
N ILE A 78 10.46 -12.73 -5.10
CA ILE A 78 9.59 -13.59 -5.91
C ILE A 78 10.40 -14.24 -7.02
N ALA A 79 10.42 -15.57 -7.05
CA ALA A 79 10.99 -16.32 -8.17
C ALA A 79 9.94 -16.48 -9.28
N SER A 80 10.15 -15.79 -10.39
CA SER A 80 9.33 -15.88 -11.59
C SER A 80 9.78 -17.06 -12.45
N GLN A 81 8.82 -17.88 -12.89
CA GLN A 81 9.05 -18.92 -13.91
C GLN A 81 9.26 -18.32 -15.31
N ASN A 82 8.84 -17.07 -15.48
CA ASN A 82 8.99 -16.31 -16.70
C ASN A 82 10.32 -15.54 -16.71
N ASP A 83 10.67 -15.02 -17.90
CA ASP A 83 11.69 -13.97 -18.06
C ASP A 83 11.55 -12.89 -16.97
N ASP A 84 12.67 -12.38 -16.46
CA ASP A 84 12.66 -11.51 -15.28
C ASP A 84 11.87 -10.22 -15.53
N ARG A 85 11.95 -9.66 -16.74
CA ARG A 85 11.20 -8.45 -17.12
C ARG A 85 9.69 -8.73 -17.19
N LEU A 86 9.31 -9.89 -17.72
CA LEU A 86 7.93 -10.37 -17.71
C LEU A 86 7.43 -10.57 -16.27
N GLY A 87 8.25 -11.18 -15.42
CA GLY A 87 7.98 -11.31 -14.00
C GLY A 87 7.76 -9.96 -13.31
N VAL A 88 8.62 -8.97 -13.57
CA VAL A 88 8.51 -7.63 -12.99
C VAL A 88 7.21 -6.96 -13.37
N VAL A 89 6.85 -6.95 -14.65
CA VAL A 89 5.60 -6.33 -15.11
C VAL A 89 4.38 -7.07 -14.55
N HIS A 90 4.42 -8.40 -14.51
CA HIS A 90 3.35 -9.20 -13.92
C HIS A 90 3.14 -8.89 -12.43
N VAL A 91 4.23 -8.87 -11.66
CA VAL A 91 4.18 -8.52 -10.23
C VAL A 91 3.72 -7.08 -10.05
N ALA A 92 4.18 -6.14 -10.88
CA ALA A 92 3.75 -4.75 -10.79
C ALA A 92 2.26 -4.56 -11.07
N GLU A 93 1.73 -5.28 -12.05
CA GLU A 93 0.30 -5.32 -12.37
C GLU A 93 -0.51 -5.92 -11.22
N GLU A 94 -0.08 -7.07 -10.70
CA GLU A 94 -0.72 -7.77 -9.59
C GLU A 94 -0.74 -6.93 -8.30
N TYR A 95 0.37 -6.25 -7.99
CA TYR A 95 0.53 -5.43 -6.79
C TYR A 95 0.13 -3.97 -7.01
N CYS A 96 -0.27 -3.61 -8.24
CA CYS A 96 -0.64 -2.26 -8.65
C CYS A 96 0.41 -1.22 -8.21
N CYS A 97 1.69 -1.53 -8.41
CA CYS A 97 2.81 -0.74 -7.88
C CYS A 97 3.77 -0.29 -8.98
N PRO A 98 4.62 0.73 -8.69
CA PRO A 98 5.77 1.07 -9.50
C PRO A 98 6.67 -0.13 -9.84
N PHE A 99 7.28 -0.08 -11.02
CA PHE A 99 8.23 -1.10 -11.46
C PHE A 99 9.48 -0.51 -12.08
N ALA A 100 10.62 -1.09 -11.76
CA ALA A 100 11.92 -0.60 -12.19
C ALA A 100 12.52 -1.51 -13.28
N LEU A 101 12.82 -0.90 -14.44
CA LEU A 101 13.51 -1.51 -15.57
C LEU A 101 14.56 -0.54 -16.11
N SER A 102 15.67 -1.05 -16.64
CA SER A 102 16.79 -0.23 -17.15
C SER A 102 16.40 0.59 -18.39
N ASP A 103 15.48 0.10 -19.20
CA ASP A 103 15.03 0.69 -20.46
C ASP A 103 13.50 0.85 -20.50
N ASN A 104 12.97 1.41 -21.60
CA ASN A 104 11.54 1.63 -21.76
C ASN A 104 10.81 0.31 -22.03
N VAL A 105 9.60 0.17 -21.48
CA VAL A 105 8.71 -0.98 -21.73
C VAL A 105 8.27 -1.12 -23.20
N ASP A 106 8.55 -0.12 -24.05
CA ASP A 106 8.34 -0.20 -25.49
C ASP A 106 9.54 -0.79 -26.28
N SER A 107 10.65 -1.12 -25.61
CA SER A 107 11.84 -1.65 -26.28
C SER A 107 11.57 -3.01 -26.93
N ALA A 108 12.40 -3.37 -27.93
CA ALA A 108 12.31 -4.64 -28.66
C ALA A 108 12.29 -5.88 -27.72
N ALA A 109 12.98 -5.79 -26.58
CA ALA A 109 13.03 -6.84 -25.56
C ALA A 109 11.67 -7.09 -24.89
N THR A 110 10.76 -6.11 -24.91
CA THR A 110 9.47 -6.16 -24.21
C THR A 110 8.34 -6.76 -25.07
N TRP A 111 8.65 -7.14 -26.32
CA TRP A 111 7.70 -7.80 -27.21
C TRP A 111 7.38 -9.25 -26.83
N THR A 112 8.08 -9.81 -25.84
CA THR A 112 7.82 -11.12 -25.25
C THR A 112 6.68 -11.12 -24.22
N LEU A 113 6.19 -9.94 -23.80
CA LEU A 113 5.07 -9.82 -22.87
C LEU A 113 3.75 -10.29 -23.52
N PRO A 114 2.87 -10.99 -22.78
CA PRO A 114 1.48 -11.16 -23.16
C PRO A 114 0.80 -9.83 -23.47
N LEU A 115 -0.11 -9.82 -24.45
CA LEU A 115 -0.74 -8.60 -24.96
C LEU A 115 -1.36 -7.73 -23.84
N HIS A 116 -2.06 -8.34 -22.89
CA HIS A 116 -2.71 -7.61 -21.79
C HIS A 116 -1.71 -6.86 -20.90
N GLN A 117 -0.58 -7.50 -20.58
CA GLN A 117 0.46 -6.92 -19.71
C GLN A 117 1.23 -5.83 -20.44
N ARG A 118 1.49 -6.03 -21.74
CA ARG A 118 2.08 -5.00 -22.59
C ARG A 118 1.19 -3.76 -22.66
N ASP A 119 -0.11 -3.96 -22.87
CA ASP A 119 -1.07 -2.85 -22.93
C ASP A 119 -1.22 -2.17 -21.57
N TRP A 120 -1.23 -2.93 -20.47
CA TRP A 120 -1.20 -2.39 -19.12
C TRP A 120 0.05 -1.52 -18.90
N ALA A 121 1.24 -2.08 -19.14
CA ALA A 121 2.50 -1.41 -18.87
C ALA A 121 2.66 -0.14 -19.72
N ARG A 122 2.23 -0.18 -20.99
CA ARG A 122 2.19 1.01 -21.86
C ARG A 122 1.29 2.12 -21.32
N ARG A 123 0.14 1.77 -20.76
CA ARG A 123 -0.79 2.75 -20.18
C ARG A 123 -0.22 3.41 -18.94
N VAL A 124 0.46 2.64 -18.08
CA VAL A 124 0.92 3.13 -16.76
C VAL A 124 2.35 3.63 -16.73
N ARG A 125 3.14 3.45 -17.79
CA ARG A 125 4.59 3.74 -17.78
C ARG A 125 4.96 5.16 -17.33
N ASN A 126 4.16 6.15 -17.71
CA ASN A 126 4.45 7.55 -17.36
C ASN A 126 4.20 7.84 -15.88
N ASP A 127 3.44 6.97 -15.20
CA ASP A 127 3.04 7.12 -13.81
C ASP A 127 3.83 6.18 -12.89
N LEU A 128 4.19 4.98 -13.38
CA LEU A 128 4.69 3.87 -12.57
C LEU A 128 6.03 3.28 -13.02
N GLN A 129 6.48 3.51 -14.25
CA GLN A 129 7.77 2.97 -14.68
C GLN A 129 8.90 3.81 -14.11
N VAL A 130 9.71 3.20 -13.26
CA VAL A 130 10.99 3.74 -12.80
C VAL A 130 12.06 3.26 -13.77
N ARG A 131 12.86 4.17 -14.29
CA ARG A 131 14.07 3.79 -15.04
C ARG A 131 15.28 3.88 -14.15
N PHE A 132 16.30 3.07 -14.40
CA PHE A 132 17.53 3.14 -13.64
C PHE A 132 18.77 2.94 -14.50
N THR A 133 19.88 3.50 -14.03
CA THR A 133 21.20 3.30 -14.61
C THR A 133 22.24 3.20 -13.50
N PHE A 134 23.35 2.54 -13.77
CA PHE A 134 24.53 2.58 -12.90
C PHE A 134 25.61 3.45 -13.54
N ASP A 135 26.28 4.26 -12.72
CA ASP A 135 27.48 4.95 -13.15
C ASP A 135 28.72 4.04 -13.10
N ALA A 136 29.87 4.56 -13.54
CA ALA A 136 31.13 3.81 -13.56
C ALA A 136 31.63 3.43 -12.15
N SER A 137 31.15 4.09 -11.09
CA SER A 137 31.45 3.76 -9.70
C SER A 137 30.48 2.74 -9.10
N GLY A 138 29.45 2.35 -9.87
CA GLY A 138 28.41 1.43 -9.43
C GLY A 138 27.35 2.08 -8.55
N ILE A 139 27.25 3.41 -8.54
CA ILE A 139 26.13 4.13 -7.92
C ILE A 139 24.92 4.03 -8.84
N ILE A 140 23.77 3.67 -8.26
CA ILE A 140 22.51 3.60 -8.98
C ILE A 140 21.80 4.95 -8.99
N GLU A 141 21.37 5.37 -10.17
CA GLU A 141 20.50 6.52 -10.37
C GLU A 141 19.14 6.04 -10.85
N PHE A 142 18.09 6.58 -10.25
CA PHE A 142 16.71 6.30 -10.63
C PHE A 142 16.11 7.54 -11.29
N LEU A 143 15.42 7.32 -12.40
CA LEU A 143 14.57 8.31 -13.03
C LEU A 143 13.11 8.01 -12.68
N TRP A 144 12.55 8.89 -11.86
CA TRP A 144 11.22 8.73 -11.30
C TRP A 144 10.14 9.33 -12.21
N PRO A 145 9.00 8.63 -12.38
CA PRO A 145 7.80 9.27 -12.92
C PRO A 145 7.26 10.30 -11.92
N SER A 146 6.63 11.37 -12.42
CA SER A 146 6.20 12.52 -11.60
C SER A 146 5.33 12.15 -10.37
N PRO A 147 4.37 11.22 -10.48
CA PRO A 147 3.58 10.79 -9.32
C PRO A 147 4.46 10.21 -8.20
N LEU A 148 5.46 9.41 -8.55
CA LEU A 148 6.36 8.78 -7.59
C LEU A 148 7.39 9.76 -7.04
N ALA A 149 7.92 10.67 -7.86
CA ALA A 149 8.80 11.75 -7.39
C ALA A 149 8.12 12.60 -6.31
N ARG A 150 6.83 12.93 -6.51
CA ARG A 150 6.01 13.65 -5.52
C ARG A 150 5.83 12.83 -4.24
N HIS A 151 5.48 11.54 -4.38
CA HIS A 151 5.30 10.64 -3.24
C HIS A 151 6.58 10.51 -2.39
N LEU A 152 7.74 10.44 -3.04
CA LEU A 152 9.05 10.33 -2.39
C LEU A 152 9.59 11.67 -1.85
N GLY A 153 8.86 12.78 -2.03
CA GLY A 153 9.34 14.11 -1.67
C GLY A 153 10.57 14.56 -2.48
N GLN A 154 10.83 13.95 -3.63
CA GLN A 154 11.95 14.25 -4.52
C GLN A 154 11.63 15.35 -5.55
N SER A 155 10.66 16.21 -5.25
CA SER A 155 10.26 17.36 -6.06
C SER A 155 11.33 18.46 -6.03
N GLY A 156 12.53 18.16 -6.53
CA GLY A 156 13.45 19.20 -6.98
C GLY A 156 12.88 19.79 -8.25
N ASN A 157 12.46 21.06 -8.17
CA ASN A 157 12.18 21.98 -9.29
C ASN A 157 10.72 22.24 -9.73
N GLU A 158 9.74 22.22 -8.82
CA GLU A 158 8.48 22.96 -9.04
C GLU A 158 8.11 23.78 -7.79
N SER A 159 8.41 25.09 -7.85
CA SER A 159 7.91 26.10 -6.93
C SER A 159 6.40 26.25 -7.09
N ALA A 160 5.62 25.85 -6.09
CA ALA A 160 4.23 26.28 -5.95
C ALA A 160 3.90 26.49 -4.46
N GLY A 161 3.54 27.73 -4.14
CA GLY A 161 3.39 28.25 -2.79
C GLY A 161 2.28 27.61 -1.97
N VAL A 162 2.49 27.62 -0.65
CA VAL A 162 1.52 27.24 0.38
C VAL A 162 0.56 28.41 0.61
N PRO A 163 -0.77 28.25 0.50
CA PRO A 163 -1.72 29.27 0.94
C PRO A 163 -1.90 29.20 2.46
N SER A 164 -1.71 30.35 3.12
CA SER A 164 -1.90 30.55 4.56
C SER A 164 -3.36 30.79 4.92
N TRP A 165 -4.11 29.73 5.26
CA TRP A 165 -5.40 29.87 5.93
C TRP A 165 -5.65 28.67 6.86
N LEU A 166 -5.29 28.80 8.14
CA LEU A 166 -5.83 27.99 9.22
C LEU A 166 -6.75 28.91 10.04
N PRO A 167 -8.03 28.56 10.27
CA PRO A 167 -8.78 29.14 11.36
C PRO A 167 -8.46 28.42 12.67
N ASP A 168 -8.38 29.22 13.73
CA ASP A 168 -8.22 28.84 15.13
C ASP A 168 -9.34 27.95 15.69
N GLU A 169 -8.94 27.13 16.67
CA GLU A 169 -9.72 26.48 17.74
C GLU A 169 -11.06 25.80 17.38
N VAL A 170 -11.07 24.47 17.39
CA VAL A 170 -12.28 23.67 17.67
C VAL A 170 -12.11 22.98 19.03
N ARG A 171 -12.81 23.48 20.04
CA ARG A 171 -12.96 22.84 21.35
C ARG A 171 -14.03 21.74 21.27
N PHE A 172 -13.69 20.52 21.69
CA PHE A 172 -14.64 19.39 21.74
C PHE A 172 -15.42 19.40 23.07
N GLY A 173 -16.75 19.40 22.98
CA GLY A 173 -17.67 19.30 24.11
C GLY A 173 -18.35 17.93 24.21
N ALA A 174 -18.44 17.45 25.46
CA ALA A 174 -19.35 16.49 26.07
C ALA A 174 -19.52 15.07 25.47
N GLU A 175 -19.17 14.08 26.30
CA GLU A 175 -19.44 12.64 26.15
C GLU A 175 -20.93 12.35 25.91
N VAL A 176 -21.20 11.51 24.90
CA VAL A 176 -22.47 10.82 24.71
C VAL A 176 -22.15 9.33 24.63
N ARG A 177 -22.45 8.59 25.70
CA ARG A 177 -22.44 7.12 25.68
C ARG A 177 -23.62 6.64 24.82
N THR A 178 -23.33 5.89 23.76
CA THR A 178 -24.34 5.13 22.98
C THR A 178 -23.96 3.66 22.98
N ASP A 179 -24.78 2.85 23.64
CA ASP A 179 -24.64 1.39 23.83
C ASP A 179 -24.86 0.55 22.55
N GLN A 180 -24.37 1.00 21.39
CA GLN A 180 -24.33 0.18 20.18
C GLN A 180 -22.97 0.29 19.50
N GLN A 181 -22.11 -0.68 19.83
CA GLN A 181 -20.84 -0.88 19.14
C GLN A 181 -21.14 -1.37 17.71
N PRO A 182 -20.53 -0.78 16.67
CA PRO A 182 -20.77 -1.22 15.31
C PRO A 182 -20.22 -2.64 15.11
N ASP A 183 -20.94 -3.46 14.34
CA ASP A 183 -20.49 -4.81 13.97
C ASP A 183 -19.18 -4.72 13.18
N ALA A 184 -18.18 -5.52 13.55
CA ALA A 184 -16.90 -5.58 12.85
C ALA A 184 -16.34 -7.00 12.79
N CYS A 185 -15.53 -7.24 11.76
CA CYS A 185 -14.82 -8.49 11.55
C CYS A 185 -13.53 -8.23 10.77
N VAL A 186 -12.58 -9.17 10.84
CA VAL A 186 -11.41 -9.17 9.94
C VAL A 186 -11.63 -10.22 8.87
N VAL A 187 -11.46 -9.80 7.61
CA VAL A 187 -11.58 -10.67 6.44
C VAL A 187 -10.20 -10.90 5.85
N VAL A 188 -9.91 -12.17 5.54
CA VAL A 188 -8.70 -12.56 4.85
C VAL A 188 -8.99 -12.61 3.35
N VAL A 189 -8.34 -11.73 2.59
CA VAL A 189 -8.47 -11.65 1.14
C VAL A 189 -7.20 -12.20 0.50
N HIS A 190 -7.37 -13.18 -0.38
CA HIS A 190 -6.27 -13.75 -1.15
C HIS A 190 -6.21 -13.07 -2.52
N ARG A 191 -5.05 -12.51 -2.87
CA ARG A 191 -4.78 -11.86 -4.15
C ARG A 191 -3.53 -12.49 -4.75
N GLY A 192 -3.74 -13.52 -5.57
CA GLY A 192 -2.66 -14.37 -6.06
C GLY A 192 -1.94 -15.04 -4.89
N ALA A 193 -0.64 -14.79 -4.73
CA ALA A 193 0.16 -15.32 -3.62
C ALA A 193 0.05 -14.51 -2.32
N ARG A 194 -0.58 -13.32 -2.36
CA ARG A 194 -0.69 -12.42 -1.20
C ARG A 194 -1.91 -12.77 -0.37
N GLU A 195 -1.70 -12.82 0.94
CA GLU A 195 -2.74 -12.79 1.97
C GLU A 195 -2.85 -11.36 2.52
N GLU A 196 -4.06 -10.79 2.54
CA GLU A 196 -4.34 -9.44 3.03
C GLU A 196 -5.43 -9.51 4.10
N HIS A 197 -5.16 -8.99 5.30
CA HIS A 197 -6.14 -8.91 6.38
C HIS A 197 -6.78 -7.53 6.38
N LEU A 198 -8.09 -7.48 6.14
CA LEU A 198 -8.84 -6.23 6.07
C LEU A 198 -9.85 -6.16 7.22
N LEU A 199 -9.80 -5.07 7.99
CA LEU A 199 -10.85 -4.75 8.94
C LEU A 199 -12.10 -4.29 8.17
N CYS A 200 -13.20 -4.98 8.42
CA CYS A 200 -14.52 -4.69 7.92
C CYS A 200 -15.39 -4.17 9.06
N VAL A 201 -16.00 -2.99 8.86
CA VAL A 201 -16.99 -2.43 9.79
C VAL A 201 -18.33 -2.36 9.06
N MET A 202 -19.42 -2.72 9.73
CA MET A 202 -20.78 -2.59 9.22
C MET A 202 -21.50 -1.44 9.93
N CYS A 203 -22.13 -0.57 9.15
CA CYS A 203 -22.94 0.54 9.65
C CYS A 203 -24.42 0.28 9.40
N ASP A 204 -25.12 -0.22 10.43
CA ASP A 204 -26.58 -0.34 10.41
C ASP A 204 -27.27 0.90 10.97
N ASP A 205 -26.75 1.46 12.06
CA ASP A 205 -27.22 2.71 12.63
C ASP A 205 -26.22 3.85 12.38
N PRO A 206 -26.54 4.82 11.50
CA PRO A 206 -25.66 5.95 11.24
C PRO A 206 -25.55 6.93 12.42
N THR A 207 -26.37 6.77 13.47
CA THR A 207 -26.38 7.62 14.66
C THR A 207 -25.44 7.15 15.76
N ALA A 208 -24.90 5.92 15.68
CA ALA A 208 -23.90 5.43 16.62
C ALA A 208 -22.68 6.37 16.69
N GLY A 209 -22.23 6.69 17.91
CA GLY A 209 -21.31 7.80 18.18
C GLY A 209 -20.03 7.79 17.34
N LEU A 210 -19.35 6.64 17.29
CA LEU A 210 -18.09 6.46 16.54
C LEU A 210 -18.24 6.76 15.03
N LEU A 211 -19.39 6.45 14.44
CA LEU A 211 -19.63 6.62 13.01
C LEU A 211 -19.86 8.07 12.59
N ARG A 212 -20.28 8.97 13.50
CA ARG A 212 -20.51 10.39 13.19
C ARG A 212 -19.20 11.14 12.94
N SER A 213 -18.15 10.80 13.68
CA SER A 213 -16.84 11.47 13.61
C SER A 213 -15.78 10.68 12.81
N ALA A 214 -16.16 9.52 12.26
CA ALA A 214 -15.27 8.60 11.55
C ALA A 214 -14.41 9.26 10.47
N LYS A 215 -15.00 10.14 9.64
CA LYS A 215 -14.26 10.83 8.56
C LYS A 215 -13.13 11.71 9.11
N THR A 216 -13.41 12.52 10.12
CA THR A 216 -12.42 13.40 10.74
C THR A 216 -11.32 12.59 11.40
N ARG A 217 -11.68 11.52 12.12
CA ARG A 217 -10.72 10.61 12.77
C ARG A 217 -9.82 9.90 11.76
N ALA A 218 -10.39 9.39 10.66
CA ALA A 218 -9.63 8.72 9.61
C ALA A 218 -8.58 9.65 8.99
N ALA A 219 -8.97 10.89 8.64
CA ALA A 219 -8.05 11.88 8.09
C ALA A 219 -6.93 12.23 9.09
N GLN A 220 -7.29 12.47 10.35
CA GLN A 220 -6.35 12.81 11.42
C GLN A 220 -5.32 11.70 11.65
N VAL A 221 -5.76 10.45 11.80
CA VAL A 221 -4.87 9.32 12.08
C VAL A 221 -4.03 8.96 10.86
N ALA A 222 -4.58 9.05 9.65
CA ALA A 222 -3.82 8.79 8.43
C ALA A 222 -2.79 9.87 8.10
N GLY A 223 -2.78 11.01 8.81
CA GLY A 223 -1.91 12.15 8.50
C GLY A 223 -2.20 12.76 7.14
N LEU A 224 -3.43 12.59 6.65
CA LEU A 224 -3.87 13.11 5.37
C LEU A 224 -4.28 14.56 5.57
N GLY A 225 -3.45 15.49 5.10
CA GLY A 225 -3.73 16.92 5.14
C GLY A 225 -4.91 17.29 4.24
N SER A 226 -4.65 17.95 3.12
CA SER A 226 -5.68 18.24 2.10
C SER A 226 -5.97 17.04 1.19
N SER A 227 -5.11 16.02 1.19
CA SER A 227 -5.25 14.84 0.36
C SER A 227 -6.42 13.97 0.81
N GLY A 228 -7.31 13.65 -0.13
CA GLY A 228 -8.47 12.80 0.13
C GLY A 228 -8.12 11.32 0.20
N LEU A 229 -8.97 10.54 0.87
CA LEU A 229 -8.93 9.08 0.80
C LEU A 229 -9.31 8.60 -0.61
N HIS A 230 -8.69 7.50 -1.04
CA HIS A 230 -9.14 6.80 -2.25
C HIS A 230 -10.28 5.86 -1.89
N GLU A 231 -11.47 6.10 -2.46
CA GLU A 231 -12.67 5.31 -2.19
C GLU A 231 -13.09 4.51 -3.41
N ILE A 232 -13.26 3.20 -3.25
CA ILE A 232 -13.74 2.28 -4.29
C ILE A 232 -15.04 1.63 -3.79
N ASP A 233 -16.15 1.84 -4.50
CA ASP A 233 -17.46 1.26 -4.14
C ASP A 233 -17.71 -0.02 -4.96
N GLY A 234 -17.78 -1.17 -4.28
CA GLY A 234 -18.15 -2.47 -4.87
C GLY A 234 -17.23 -3.07 -5.94
N ALA A 235 -16.05 -2.50 -6.21
CA ALA A 235 -15.18 -2.94 -7.32
C ALA A 235 -13.96 -3.75 -6.85
N ASP A 236 -14.18 -4.78 -6.01
CA ASP A 236 -13.12 -5.69 -5.55
C ASP A 236 -13.62 -7.15 -5.52
N GLU A 237 -13.28 -7.93 -6.54
CA GLU A 237 -13.79 -9.31 -6.73
C GLU A 237 -13.28 -10.25 -5.63
N ALA A 238 -12.00 -10.19 -5.28
CA ALA A 238 -11.41 -11.04 -4.25
C ALA A 238 -12.05 -10.80 -2.87
N LEU A 239 -12.28 -9.53 -2.53
CA LEU A 239 -13.00 -9.15 -1.31
C LEU A 239 -14.48 -9.57 -1.38
N SER A 240 -15.12 -9.46 -2.55
CA SER A 240 -16.51 -9.92 -2.74
C SER A 240 -16.64 -11.42 -2.49
N VAL A 241 -15.71 -12.23 -2.98
CA VAL A 241 -15.66 -13.68 -2.70
C VAL A 241 -15.45 -13.93 -1.21
N ALA A 242 -14.51 -13.23 -0.58
CA ALA A 242 -14.23 -13.39 0.84
C ALA A 242 -15.44 -13.03 1.73
N LEU A 243 -16.15 -11.94 1.42
CA LEU A 243 -17.37 -11.53 2.13
C LEU A 243 -18.55 -12.50 1.90
N LYS A 244 -18.68 -13.08 0.70
CA LYS A 244 -19.70 -14.12 0.41
C LYS A 244 -19.49 -15.40 1.20
N ASN A 245 -18.26 -15.71 1.58
CA ASN A 245 -17.93 -16.86 2.42
C ASN A 245 -18.18 -16.61 3.92
N MET A 246 -18.46 -15.36 4.32
CA MET A 246 -18.91 -15.07 5.67
C MET A 246 -20.35 -15.53 5.90
N THR A 247 -20.81 -15.51 7.14
CA THR A 247 -22.21 -15.81 7.48
C THR A 247 -23.01 -14.53 7.72
N GLY A 248 -24.34 -14.64 7.63
CA GLY A 248 -25.25 -13.55 7.97
C GLY A 248 -25.21 -12.37 7.00
N ARG A 249 -25.32 -11.15 7.54
CA ARG A 249 -25.55 -9.91 6.77
C ARG A 249 -24.36 -9.46 5.91
N TRP A 250 -23.17 -9.99 6.17
CA TRP A 250 -21.95 -9.64 5.42
C TRP A 250 -21.99 -10.11 3.95
N THR A 251 -22.73 -11.18 3.67
CA THR A 251 -22.75 -11.87 2.36
C THR A 251 -23.42 -11.09 1.23
N SER A 252 -24.42 -10.26 1.56
CA SER A 252 -25.31 -9.62 0.59
C SER A 252 -25.31 -8.10 0.68
N THR A 253 -24.57 -7.54 1.64
CA THR A 253 -24.54 -6.09 1.85
C THR A 253 -23.43 -5.45 1.01
N PRO A 254 -23.71 -4.38 0.24
CA PRO A 254 -22.69 -3.67 -0.50
C PRO A 254 -21.58 -3.13 0.40
N PHE A 255 -20.37 -3.02 -0.15
CA PHE A 255 -19.18 -2.57 0.57
C PHE A 255 -18.41 -1.48 -0.20
N MET A 256 -17.64 -0.71 0.54
CA MET A 256 -16.69 0.29 0.06
C MET A 256 -15.32 -0.02 0.63
N VAL A 257 -14.30 0.01 -0.21
CA VAL A 257 -12.90 -0.05 0.20
C VAL A 257 -12.36 1.37 0.24
N VAL A 258 -11.69 1.73 1.34
CA VAL A 258 -10.93 2.98 1.44
C VAL A 258 -9.45 2.67 1.57
N THR A 259 -8.64 3.42 0.85
CA THR A 259 -7.17 3.28 0.82
C THR A 259 -6.52 4.61 1.12
N VAL A 260 -5.49 4.62 1.97
CA VAL A 260 -4.62 5.78 2.16
C VAL A 260 -3.67 5.87 0.95
N PRO A 261 -3.74 6.92 0.12
CA PRO A 261 -2.99 6.97 -1.13
C PRO A 261 -1.50 7.33 -0.92
N GLU A 262 -1.17 8.09 0.12
CA GLU A 262 0.17 8.63 0.33
C GLU A 262 0.47 8.88 1.81
N GLY A 263 1.72 9.21 2.11
CA GLY A 263 2.20 9.45 3.48
C GLY A 263 2.63 8.18 4.21
N ARG A 264 2.85 8.30 5.52
CA ARG A 264 3.35 7.21 6.39
C ARG A 264 2.47 5.96 6.38
N HIS A 265 1.18 6.14 6.14
CA HIS A 265 0.19 5.06 6.12
C HIS A 265 -0.23 4.68 4.71
N ALA A 266 0.54 5.08 3.68
CA ALA A 266 0.26 4.73 2.29
C ALA A 266 0.05 3.22 2.12
N GLY A 267 -1.03 2.87 1.43
CA GLY A 267 -1.41 1.48 1.19
C GLY A 267 -2.23 0.83 2.31
N VAL A 268 -2.44 1.50 3.46
CA VAL A 268 -3.38 1.00 4.47
C VAL A 268 -4.80 1.00 3.89
N ARG A 269 -5.49 -0.13 4.03
CA ARG A 269 -6.82 -0.39 3.48
C ARG A 269 -7.78 -0.83 4.57
N ALA A 270 -9.04 -0.45 4.40
CA ALA A 270 -10.13 -0.92 5.26
C ALA A 270 -11.46 -0.93 4.51
N VAL A 271 -12.44 -1.64 5.05
CA VAL A 271 -13.70 -1.93 4.38
C VAL A 271 -14.88 -1.43 5.22
N GLY A 272 -15.79 -0.70 4.58
CA GLY A 272 -17.06 -0.29 5.15
C GLY A 272 -18.23 -0.94 4.46
N VAL A 273 -19.10 -1.59 5.23
CA VAL A 273 -20.28 -2.30 4.76
C VAL A 273 -21.54 -1.54 5.17
N GLY A 274 -22.53 -1.45 4.28
CA GLY A 274 -23.78 -0.77 4.58
C GLY A 274 -24.75 -0.66 3.41
N SER A 275 -26.04 -0.50 3.75
CA SER A 275 -27.14 -0.51 2.77
C SER A 275 -27.17 0.68 1.82
N ASN A 276 -26.43 1.75 2.10
CA ASN A 276 -26.28 2.91 1.21
C ASN A 276 -24.87 3.52 1.27
N LEU A 277 -24.57 4.37 0.28
CA LEU A 277 -23.24 4.96 0.12
C LEU A 277 -22.75 5.73 1.35
N LYS A 278 -23.65 6.47 2.03
CA LYS A 278 -23.30 7.24 3.24
C LYS A 278 -22.90 6.31 4.40
N LYS A 279 -23.64 5.21 4.59
CA LYS A 279 -23.34 4.21 5.61
C LYS A 279 -22.01 3.51 5.33
N ARG A 280 -21.79 3.07 4.08
CA ARG A 280 -20.54 2.45 3.65
C ARG A 280 -19.34 3.36 3.89
N ARG A 281 -19.44 4.62 3.47
CA ARG A 281 -18.37 5.61 3.67
C ARG A 281 -18.06 5.83 5.15
N ARG A 282 -19.07 5.98 6.02
CA ARG A 282 -18.84 6.15 7.47
C ARG A 282 -18.16 4.93 8.08
N ALA A 283 -18.65 3.74 7.77
CA ALA A 283 -18.06 2.49 8.23
C ALA A 283 -16.61 2.33 7.73
N ALA A 284 -16.34 2.64 6.47
CA ALA A 284 -15.02 2.50 5.88
C ALA A 284 -14.01 3.45 6.51
N ASN A 285 -14.42 4.71 6.77
CA ASN A 285 -13.59 5.67 7.50
C ASN A 285 -13.30 5.20 8.94
N LEU A 286 -14.29 4.64 9.65
CA LEU A 286 -14.08 4.12 10.99
C LEU A 286 -13.11 2.94 10.98
N ALA A 287 -13.34 1.98 10.08
CA ALA A 287 -12.45 0.84 9.87
C ALA A 287 -11.01 1.31 9.58
N LEU A 288 -10.85 2.32 8.71
CA LEU A 288 -9.54 2.84 8.37
C LEU A 288 -8.83 3.50 9.55
N ALA A 289 -9.56 4.30 10.34
CA ALA A 289 -8.99 4.91 11.53
C ALA A 289 -8.47 3.84 12.50
N VAL A 290 -9.28 2.80 12.75
CA VAL A 290 -8.89 1.66 13.59
C VAL A 290 -7.66 0.93 13.03
N THR A 291 -7.70 0.54 11.76
CA THR A 291 -6.58 -0.15 11.10
C THR A 291 -5.31 0.69 11.17
N THR A 292 -5.41 2.00 10.93
CA THR A 292 -4.25 2.89 10.94
C THR A 292 -3.67 3.00 12.35
N VAL A 293 -4.49 3.13 13.39
CA VAL A 293 -4.02 3.11 14.79
C VAL A 293 -3.33 1.78 15.12
N ALA A 294 -3.94 0.64 14.76
CA ALA A 294 -3.38 -0.68 15.03
C ALA A 294 -2.03 -0.90 14.35
N HIS A 295 -1.89 -0.50 13.07
CA HIS A 295 -0.61 -0.52 12.36
C HIS A 295 0.43 0.41 12.97
N SER A 296 -0.03 1.47 13.63
CA SER A 296 0.85 2.47 14.21
C SER A 296 1.29 2.16 15.63
N GLU A 297 0.58 1.34 16.39
CA GLU A 297 1.01 0.90 17.74
C GLU A 297 2.35 0.17 17.71
N ALA A 298 2.69 -0.47 16.57
CA ALA A 298 4.03 -1.00 16.32
C ALA A 298 5.13 0.09 16.25
N SER A 299 4.79 1.38 16.25
CA SER A 299 5.74 2.50 16.03
C SER A 299 5.33 3.87 16.64
N LEU A 300 4.38 3.97 17.58
CA LEU A 300 3.81 5.26 18.06
C LEU A 300 3.78 5.45 19.60
N SER A 301 4.87 5.18 20.30
CA SER A 301 5.04 5.71 21.66
C SER A 301 5.37 7.22 21.70
N SER A 302 5.59 7.88 20.55
CA SER A 302 6.23 9.21 20.51
C SER A 302 5.42 10.39 19.94
N ILE A 303 4.19 10.22 19.41
CA ILE A 303 3.56 11.28 18.58
C ILE A 303 2.18 11.77 19.08
N ILE A 304 1.49 11.04 19.96
CA ILE A 304 0.11 11.38 20.33
C ILE A 304 0.08 12.14 21.66
N GLY A 305 -0.45 13.37 21.65
CA GLY A 305 -0.71 14.14 22.86
C GLY A 305 -1.82 13.54 23.73
N PRO A 306 -1.91 13.91 25.03
CA PRO A 306 -2.81 13.27 26.00
C PRO A 306 -4.30 13.30 25.61
N GLU A 307 -4.73 14.28 24.81
CA GLU A 307 -6.12 14.41 24.37
C GLU A 307 -6.56 13.35 23.34
N SER A 308 -5.63 12.69 22.64
CA SER A 308 -5.97 11.62 21.69
C SER A 308 -5.73 10.21 22.23
N GLU A 309 -5.28 10.09 23.48
CA GLU A 309 -5.07 8.80 24.15
C GLU A 309 -6.41 8.08 24.41
N HIS A 310 -7.47 8.82 24.75
CA HIS A 310 -8.81 8.25 24.91
C HIS A 310 -9.37 7.72 23.59
N VAL A 311 -9.22 8.47 22.50
CA VAL A 311 -9.63 8.05 21.14
C VAL A 311 -8.85 6.83 20.69
N ARG A 312 -7.54 6.78 20.95
CA ARG A 312 -6.69 5.63 20.67
C ARG A 312 -7.17 4.40 21.43
N LYS A 313 -7.40 4.53 22.75
CA LYS A 313 -7.89 3.43 23.58
C LYS A 313 -9.22 2.89 23.06
N GLU A 314 -10.16 3.77 22.73
CA GLU A 314 -11.46 3.39 22.17
C GLU A 314 -11.33 2.60 20.85
N LEU A 315 -10.42 3.00 19.95
CA LEU A 315 -10.18 2.31 18.68
C LEU A 315 -9.42 0.99 18.86
N VAL A 316 -8.48 0.93 19.80
CA VAL A 316 -7.71 -0.28 20.14
C VAL A 316 -8.61 -1.32 20.80
N ASP A 317 -9.43 -0.91 21.78
CA ASP A 317 -10.42 -1.79 22.43
C ASP A 317 -11.40 -2.35 21.39
N PHE A 318 -11.83 -1.51 20.43
CA PHE A 318 -12.67 -1.94 19.31
C PHE A 318 -11.97 -2.96 18.40
N ALA A 319 -10.69 -2.74 18.05
CA ALA A 319 -9.91 -3.68 17.24
C ALA A 319 -9.75 -5.03 17.95
N HIS A 320 -9.45 -5.02 19.25
CA HIS A 320 -9.33 -6.23 20.05
C HIS A 320 -10.64 -7.01 20.10
N SER A 321 -11.77 -6.34 20.32
CA SER A 321 -13.09 -6.98 20.29
C SER A 321 -13.39 -7.63 18.94
N ALA A 322 -13.04 -6.98 17.82
CA ALA A 322 -13.25 -7.52 16.49
C ALA A 322 -12.40 -8.78 16.22
N LEU A 323 -11.15 -8.80 16.71
CA LEU A 323 -10.25 -9.95 16.60
C LEU A 323 -10.70 -11.13 17.48
N GLU A 324 -11.19 -10.86 18.69
CA GLU A 324 -11.73 -11.91 19.58
C GLU A 324 -12.99 -12.54 18.99
N ALA A 325 -13.89 -11.74 18.42
CA ALA A 325 -15.10 -12.24 17.75
C ALA A 325 -14.78 -13.18 16.57
N GLN A 326 -13.69 -12.93 15.84
CA GLN A 326 -13.24 -13.81 14.75
C GLN A 326 -12.78 -15.18 15.26
N ARG A 327 -12.07 -15.22 16.41
CA ARG A 327 -11.56 -16.48 17.00
C ARG A 327 -12.65 -17.38 17.57
N GLY A 328 -13.82 -16.82 17.90
CA GLY A 328 -14.97 -17.59 18.38
C GLY A 328 -15.81 -18.24 17.26
N LEU A 329 -15.49 -17.95 15.98
CA LEU A 329 -16.24 -18.44 14.81
C LEU A 329 -15.54 -19.58 14.04
N THR A 330 -14.34 -19.97 14.45
CA THR A 330 -13.60 -21.16 13.96
C THR A 330 -13.88 -22.38 14.81
#